data_AF-A0A1V1NU08-F1
#
_entry.id   AF-A0A1V1NU08-F1
#
_cell.length_a   1.000
_cell.length_b   1.000
_cell.length_c   1.000
_cell.angle_alpha   90.00
_cell.angle_beta   90.00
_cell.angle_gamma   90.00
#
_symmetry.space_group_name_H-M   'P 1'
#
loop_
_entity.id
_entity.type
_entity.pdbx_description
1 polymer ?
#
loop_
_entity_poly.entity_id
_entity_poly.type
_entity_poly.pdbx_seq_one_letter_code
_entity_poly.pdbx_strand_id
1 'polypeptide(L)'
;DDEQTNFSDRFFDYWPGLIEDEFNLKTGKINSWKQWLNLFSKQRGIFDTPVILLIDEFDKLHTQLINLLVSLFREMYLKRNNYYLHGLALIGVRSVLGVDNKSGSPFNVQRSIHIENLTFDEVKEMFDQYQKESGQQIEPDVIETLYHEIQGQPGLIGWFGELLTEKYNREPHKAIDIEMWNHVYLSACEIEHNNTVQNMIGKARSEYKSNIINLFTDSNIHFSFRYDWCNYMYMHGLIGYKLLKKGKQTYYTCIFSSPFIQACLYSAFVGDIKDNQERSTLALDPLDSLEDVTSGSTLNLPALLNRYKDYLVRLKEKGLNPWQDQPRRKRDYHLTEAVGHFHLYHWLQMALGIESSISPEFPTGNGKVDLHIIYEGKKGIIEVKSFTNLKASIRARKQAAAYAKQTAYPDVTIAMFAPFTDENVLKQLSVSETIDGIDVHLVVIG
;
A
#
# COMPACT_ATOMS: atom_id res chain seq x y z
N ASP A 1 -6.37 -19.40 34.91
CA ASP A 1 -5.70 -19.03 36.17
C ASP A 1 -4.18 -19.06 36.04
N ASP A 2 -3.53 -20.17 35.68
CA ASP A 2 -2.05 -20.23 35.59
C ASP A 2 -1.41 -19.23 34.60
N GLU A 3 -2.02 -18.99 33.43
CA GLU A 3 -1.54 -17.96 32.49
C GLU A 3 -1.70 -16.54 33.04
N GLN A 4 -2.77 -16.28 33.82
CA GLN A 4 -3.10 -14.96 34.34
C GLN A 4 -2.19 -14.55 35.52
N THR A 5 -1.81 -15.54 36.34
CA THR A 5 -0.79 -15.40 37.39
C THR A 5 0.56 -15.01 36.77
N ASN A 6 0.96 -15.67 35.66
CA ASN A 6 2.23 -15.42 34.99
C ASN A 6 2.37 -13.99 34.41
N PHE A 7 1.29 -13.41 33.85
CA PHE A 7 1.35 -12.03 33.33
C PHE A 7 1.39 -10.96 34.42
N SER A 8 0.65 -11.17 35.52
CA SER A 8 0.61 -10.20 36.62
C SER A 8 1.96 -10.16 37.34
N ASP A 9 2.57 -11.32 37.59
CA ASP A 9 3.88 -11.41 38.24
C ASP A 9 4.96 -10.73 37.41
N ARG A 10 5.02 -11.00 36.09
CA ARG A 10 5.94 -10.32 35.18
C ARG A 10 5.73 -8.80 35.16
N PHE A 11 4.48 -8.35 35.16
CA PHE A 11 4.18 -6.93 35.20
C PHE A 11 4.69 -6.30 36.51
N PHE A 12 4.45 -6.95 37.65
CA PHE A 12 4.92 -6.45 38.95
C PHE A 12 6.44 -6.50 39.13
N ASP A 13 7.12 -7.42 38.44
CA ASP A 13 8.58 -7.48 38.44
C ASP A 13 9.20 -6.37 37.57
N TYR A 14 8.56 -6.03 36.45
CA TYR A 14 9.10 -5.06 35.48
C TYR A 14 8.73 -3.61 35.82
N TRP A 15 7.49 -3.35 36.23
CA TRP A 15 6.97 -1.99 36.43
C TRP A 15 7.75 -1.14 37.45
N PRO A 16 8.20 -1.67 38.61
CA PRO A 16 9.03 -0.93 39.55
C PRO A 16 10.28 -0.32 38.91
N GLY A 17 10.96 -1.10 38.05
CA GLY A 17 12.16 -0.65 37.33
C GLY A 17 11.84 0.54 36.42
N LEU A 18 10.75 0.46 35.64
CA LEU A 18 10.31 1.56 34.78
C LEU A 18 10.05 2.86 35.56
N ILE A 19 9.43 2.77 36.75
CA ILE A 19 9.17 3.96 37.56
C ILE A 19 10.46 4.54 38.15
N GLU A 20 11.40 3.68 38.57
CA GLU A 20 12.70 4.13 39.06
C GLU A 20 13.49 4.80 37.94
N ASP A 21 13.50 4.24 36.73
CA ASP A 21 14.23 4.78 35.58
C ASP A 21 13.64 6.12 35.09
N GLU A 22 12.31 6.22 34.97
CA GLU A 22 11.65 7.41 34.40
C GLU A 22 11.41 8.53 35.41
N PHE A 23 11.08 8.20 36.66
CA PHE A 23 10.73 9.18 37.70
C PHE A 23 11.78 9.31 38.80
N ASN A 24 12.82 8.47 38.84
CA ASN A 24 13.79 8.40 39.95
C ASN A 24 13.11 8.15 41.32
N LEU A 25 11.99 7.42 41.32
CA LEU A 25 11.19 7.10 42.51
C LEU A 25 11.22 5.61 42.81
N LYS A 26 11.49 5.25 44.06
CA LYS A 26 11.45 3.85 44.51
C LYS A 26 10.04 3.44 44.88
N THR A 27 9.50 2.45 44.18
CA THR A 27 8.15 1.91 44.46
C THR A 27 8.14 0.84 45.55
N GLY A 28 9.29 0.21 45.81
CA GLY A 28 9.36 -1.04 46.56
C GLY A 28 8.74 -2.21 45.77
N LYS A 29 8.66 -3.39 46.41
CA LYS A 29 8.10 -4.59 45.78
C LYS A 29 6.58 -4.49 45.66
N ILE A 30 6.07 -4.65 44.45
CA ILE A 30 4.64 -4.74 44.14
C ILE A 30 4.28 -6.22 44.05
N ASN A 31 3.23 -6.67 44.74
CA ASN A 31 2.76 -8.06 44.68
C ASN A 31 1.24 -8.12 44.39
N SER A 32 0.59 -6.99 44.14
CA SER A 32 -0.85 -6.94 43.87
C SER A 32 -1.26 -5.68 43.12
N TRP A 33 -2.34 -5.78 42.36
CA TRP A 33 -2.95 -4.64 41.65
C TRP A 33 -3.39 -3.52 42.58
N LYS A 34 -3.79 -3.86 43.82
CA LYS A 34 -4.14 -2.87 44.85
C LYS A 34 -2.93 -2.06 45.30
N GLN A 35 -1.77 -2.70 45.45
CA GLN A 35 -0.53 -1.99 45.76
C GLN A 35 -0.11 -1.08 44.61
N TRP A 36 -0.19 -1.59 43.37
CA TRP A 36 0.08 -0.79 42.18
C TRP A 36 -0.83 0.46 42.10
N LEU A 37 -2.14 0.30 42.29
CA LEU A 37 -3.10 1.40 42.27
C LEU A 37 -2.84 2.42 43.41
N ASN A 38 -2.35 1.97 44.56
CA ASN A 38 -2.00 2.86 45.66
C ASN A 38 -0.79 3.76 45.34
N LEU A 39 0.10 3.37 44.41
CA LEU A 39 1.26 4.20 44.02
C LEU A 39 0.82 5.59 43.53
N PHE A 40 -0.34 5.68 42.88
CA PHE A 40 -0.90 6.93 42.40
C PHE A 40 -1.77 7.65 43.43
N SER A 41 -2.00 7.09 44.62
CA SER A 41 -2.89 7.70 45.63
C SER A 41 -2.27 8.94 46.24
N LYS A 42 -3.06 9.99 46.46
CA LYS A 42 -2.57 11.19 47.16
C LYS A 42 -2.17 10.99 48.62
N GLN A 43 -2.71 9.95 49.26
CA GLN A 43 -2.50 9.70 50.70
C GLN A 43 -1.37 8.70 50.97
N ARG A 44 -1.13 7.79 50.03
CA ARG A 44 -0.31 6.58 50.22
C ARG A 44 0.65 6.31 49.07
N GLY A 45 0.57 7.13 48.03
CA GLY A 45 1.34 6.96 46.81
C GLY A 45 2.75 7.49 46.94
N ILE A 46 3.48 7.33 45.85
CA ILE A 46 4.88 7.74 45.71
C ILE A 46 5.02 9.11 45.06
N PHE A 47 3.96 9.58 44.41
CA PHE A 47 3.91 10.89 43.77
C PHE A 47 3.34 11.93 44.74
N ASP A 48 3.81 13.17 44.63
CA ASP A 48 3.37 14.33 45.40
C ASP A 48 2.82 15.47 44.51
N THR A 49 2.89 15.30 43.19
CA THR A 49 2.47 16.26 42.17
C THR A 49 1.65 15.56 41.07
N PRO A 50 0.84 16.30 40.29
CA PRO A 50 0.09 15.72 39.18
C PRO A 50 0.98 14.98 38.17
N VAL A 51 0.61 13.75 37.83
CA VAL A 51 1.35 12.86 36.92
C VAL A 51 0.61 12.74 35.59
N ILE A 52 1.35 12.85 34.49
CA ILE A 52 0.87 12.51 33.15
C ILE A 52 1.64 11.27 32.70
N LEU A 53 0.92 10.20 32.35
CA LEU A 53 1.52 8.94 31.91
C LEU A 53 1.25 8.72 30.42
N LEU A 54 2.31 8.58 29.64
CA LEU A 54 2.27 8.16 28.23
C LEU A 54 2.77 6.72 28.19
N ILE A 55 1.94 5.79 27.75
CA ILE A 55 2.32 4.38 27.59
C ILE A 55 2.31 4.07 26.10
N ASP A 56 3.51 3.92 25.55
CA ASP A 56 3.69 3.54 24.16
C ASP A 56 3.47 2.03 23.94
N GLU A 57 3.12 1.66 22.71
CA GLU A 57 2.86 0.29 22.27
C GLU A 57 1.91 -0.50 23.19
N PHE A 58 0.92 0.19 23.77
CA PHE A 58 -0.03 -0.39 24.72
C PHE A 58 -0.84 -1.54 24.09
N ASP A 59 -1.00 -1.53 22.77
CA ASP A 59 -1.67 -2.56 21.98
C ASP A 59 -0.88 -3.87 21.83
N LYS A 60 0.41 -3.89 22.20
CA LYS A 60 1.22 -5.12 22.26
C LYS A 60 0.99 -5.93 23.53
N LEU A 61 0.38 -5.35 24.57
CA LEU A 61 0.06 -6.07 25.80
C LEU A 61 -0.97 -7.17 25.54
N HIS A 62 -0.96 -8.20 26.39
CA HIS A 62 -1.98 -9.24 26.32
C HIS A 62 -3.38 -8.66 26.61
N THR A 63 -4.40 -9.07 25.86
CA THR A 63 -5.77 -8.50 25.95
C THR A 63 -6.35 -8.50 27.37
N GLN A 64 -6.05 -9.54 28.16
CA GLN A 64 -6.49 -9.60 29.55
C GLN A 64 -5.83 -8.52 30.43
N LEU A 65 -4.53 -8.27 30.22
CA LEU A 65 -3.78 -7.25 30.96
C LEU A 65 -4.26 -5.85 30.58
N ILE A 66 -4.51 -5.60 29.29
CA ILE A 66 -5.12 -4.36 28.81
C ILE A 66 -6.46 -4.12 29.52
N ASN A 67 -7.38 -5.09 29.46
CA ASN A 67 -8.70 -4.96 30.07
C ASN A 67 -8.62 -4.65 31.58
N LEU A 68 -7.66 -5.26 32.27
CA LEU A 68 -7.41 -5.00 33.68
C LEU A 68 -6.87 -3.60 33.93
N LEU A 69 -5.78 -3.20 33.26
CA LEU A 69 -5.17 -1.87 33.40
C LEU A 69 -6.16 -0.76 33.10
N VAL A 70 -6.92 -0.89 32.01
CA VAL A 70 -7.97 0.05 31.60
C VAL A 70 -9.05 0.17 32.68
N SER A 71 -9.43 -0.94 33.31
CA SER A 71 -10.40 -0.92 34.43
C SER A 71 -9.84 -0.18 35.65
N LEU A 72 -8.56 -0.39 35.99
CA LEU A 72 -7.89 0.31 37.10
C LEU A 72 -7.71 1.81 36.83
N PHE A 73 -7.33 2.18 35.60
CA PHE A 73 -7.27 3.58 35.18
C PHE A 73 -8.63 4.25 35.27
N ARG A 74 -9.71 3.54 34.93
CA ARG A 74 -11.08 4.08 35.06
C ARG A 74 -11.45 4.32 36.51
N GLU A 75 -11.07 3.41 37.41
CA GLU A 75 -11.30 3.59 38.84
C GLU A 75 -10.61 4.88 39.35
N MET A 76 -9.35 5.07 38.97
CA MET A 76 -8.60 6.29 39.33
C MET A 76 -9.25 7.55 38.75
N TYR A 77 -9.69 7.51 37.49
CA TYR A 77 -10.39 8.64 36.86
C TYR A 77 -11.70 9.01 37.57
N LEU A 78 -12.53 8.02 37.91
CA LEU A 78 -13.80 8.24 38.63
C LEU A 78 -13.58 8.85 40.02
N LYS A 79 -12.41 8.58 40.61
CA LYS A 79 -11.98 9.08 41.93
C LYS A 79 -10.83 10.09 41.80
N ARG A 80 -10.72 10.85 40.70
CA ARG A 80 -9.54 11.68 40.35
C ARG A 80 -9.03 12.61 41.45
N ASN A 81 -9.89 13.06 42.36
CA ASN A 81 -9.47 13.91 43.48
C ASN A 81 -8.56 13.17 44.47
N ASN A 82 -8.62 11.84 44.52
CA ASN A 82 -7.87 10.96 45.42
C ASN A 82 -6.55 10.45 44.82
N TYR A 83 -6.26 10.72 43.54
CA TYR A 83 -5.09 10.23 42.83
C TYR A 83 -4.29 11.39 42.22
N TYR A 84 -2.98 11.21 42.07
CA TYR A 84 -2.09 12.13 41.37
C TYR A 84 -2.06 11.88 39.86
N LEU A 85 -2.54 10.73 39.36
CA LEU A 85 -2.68 10.51 37.93
C LEU A 85 -3.68 11.49 37.32
N HIS A 86 -3.15 12.48 36.61
CA HIS A 86 -3.87 13.62 36.04
C HIS A 86 -4.15 13.44 34.55
N GLY A 87 -3.20 12.86 33.81
CA GLY A 87 -3.33 12.57 32.39
C GLY A 87 -2.88 11.15 32.07
N LEU A 88 -3.54 10.53 31.09
CA LEU A 88 -3.18 9.22 30.58
C LEU A 88 -3.31 9.24 29.06
N ALA A 89 -2.24 8.88 28.36
CA ALA A 89 -2.24 8.58 26.94
C ALA A 89 -1.81 7.12 26.75
N LEU A 90 -2.68 6.34 26.14
CA LEU A 90 -2.41 4.96 25.75
C LEU A 90 -2.19 4.98 24.24
N ILE A 91 -0.95 4.77 23.81
CA ILE A 91 -0.52 4.90 22.42
C ILE A 91 -0.37 3.49 21.84
N GLY A 92 -0.81 3.30 20.61
CA GLY A 92 -0.77 2.02 19.93
C GLY A 92 -1.33 2.12 18.52
N VAL A 93 -1.00 1.13 17.69
CA VAL A 93 -1.43 1.10 16.28
C VAL A 93 -2.90 0.69 16.21
N ARG A 94 -3.35 -0.22 17.07
CA ARG A 94 -4.75 -0.67 17.11
C ARG A 94 -5.58 0.19 18.06
N SER A 95 -6.84 0.43 17.71
CA SER A 95 -7.83 0.88 18.69
C SER A 95 -8.15 -0.29 19.63
N VAL A 96 -7.28 -0.51 20.61
CA VAL A 96 -7.40 -1.58 21.63
C VAL A 96 -8.71 -1.45 22.43
N LEU A 97 -9.23 -0.23 22.49
CA LEU A 97 -10.34 0.17 23.32
C LEU A 97 -11.65 0.22 22.54
N GLY A 98 -12.07 -0.91 21.94
CA GLY A 98 -13.45 -1.01 21.42
C GLY A 98 -13.74 -2.06 20.35
N VAL A 99 -12.74 -2.63 19.66
CA VAL A 99 -13.01 -3.50 18.50
C VAL A 99 -13.18 -4.99 18.89
N ASP A 100 -12.52 -5.45 19.95
CA ASP A 100 -12.52 -6.88 20.33
C ASP A 100 -13.25 -7.22 21.64
N ASN A 101 -13.82 -6.24 22.35
CA ASN A 101 -14.55 -6.49 23.60
C ASN A 101 -16.04 -6.76 23.35
N LYS A 102 -16.44 -8.04 23.45
CA LYS A 102 -17.85 -8.49 23.41
C LYS A 102 -18.75 -7.83 24.47
N SER A 103 -18.17 -7.24 25.51
CA SER A 103 -18.86 -6.56 26.62
C SER A 103 -18.92 -5.02 26.50
N GLY A 104 -18.42 -4.44 25.39
CA GLY A 104 -18.26 -2.99 25.23
C GLY A 104 -17.01 -2.45 25.93
N SER A 105 -16.51 -1.29 25.50
CA SER A 105 -15.29 -0.70 26.09
C SER A 105 -15.53 -0.32 27.56
N PRO A 106 -14.74 -0.85 28.52
CA PRO A 106 -14.80 -0.39 29.90
C PRO A 106 -14.33 1.07 30.02
N PHE A 107 -13.78 1.69 28.97
CA PHE A 107 -13.26 3.06 28.96
C PHE A 107 -14.08 3.98 28.05
N ASN A 108 -15.37 4.13 28.33
CA ASN A 108 -16.28 4.99 27.56
C ASN A 108 -16.05 6.51 27.79
N VAL A 109 -14.89 6.89 28.33
CA VAL A 109 -14.46 8.27 28.65
C VAL A 109 -13.33 8.72 27.69
N GLN A 110 -12.88 7.85 26.79
CA GLN A 110 -11.79 8.13 25.87
C GLN A 110 -12.15 9.21 24.83
N ARG A 111 -11.17 10.08 24.56
CA ARG A 111 -11.04 10.74 23.25
C ARG A 111 -9.96 9.98 22.51
N SER A 112 -10.35 9.17 21.53
CA SER A 112 -9.39 8.60 20.58
C SER A 112 -8.95 9.73 19.67
N ILE A 113 -7.68 10.13 19.78
CA ILE A 113 -7.07 11.11 18.88
C ILE A 113 -6.41 10.31 17.77
N HIS A 114 -6.91 10.46 16.55
CA HIS A 114 -6.21 9.98 15.37
C HIS A 114 -5.13 11.01 15.03
N ILE A 115 -3.88 10.55 14.94
CA ILE A 115 -2.77 11.37 14.43
C ILE A 115 -2.81 11.22 12.91
N GLU A 116 -3.08 12.33 12.22
CA GLU A 116 -3.10 12.36 10.76
C GLU A 116 -1.66 12.36 10.20
N ASN A 117 -1.52 12.07 8.91
CA ASN A 117 -0.27 12.27 8.20
C ASN A 117 0.09 13.77 8.16
N LEU A 118 1.38 14.06 8.00
CA LEU A 118 1.85 15.43 7.82
C LEU A 118 1.21 16.05 6.58
N THR A 119 0.85 17.31 6.69
CA THR A 119 0.46 18.14 5.55
C THR A 119 1.68 18.53 4.72
N PHE A 120 1.46 18.99 3.49
CA PHE A 120 2.54 19.50 2.65
C PHE A 120 3.31 20.63 3.34
N ASP A 121 2.60 21.54 3.99
CA ASP A 121 3.21 22.69 4.68
C ASP A 121 4.10 22.24 5.85
N GLU A 122 3.68 21.24 6.62
CA GLU A 122 4.50 20.66 7.70
C GLU A 122 5.75 19.96 7.15
N VAL A 123 5.62 19.17 6.08
CA VAL A 123 6.77 18.52 5.42
C VAL A 123 7.73 19.58 4.89
N LYS A 124 7.21 20.60 4.21
CA LYS A 124 8.01 21.71 3.70
C LYS A 124 8.72 22.45 4.83
N GLU A 125 8.04 22.73 5.95
CA GLU A 125 8.63 23.37 7.11
C GLU A 125 9.79 22.54 7.69
N MET A 126 9.64 21.22 7.78
CA MET A 126 10.73 20.33 8.23
C MET A 126 11.97 20.45 7.34
N PHE A 127 11.80 20.45 6.01
CA PHE A 127 12.92 20.63 5.08
C PHE A 127 13.49 22.05 5.14
N ASP A 128 12.67 23.09 5.29
CA ASP A 128 13.14 24.48 5.46
C ASP A 128 14.01 24.64 6.72
N GLN A 129 13.62 24.02 7.84
CA GLN A 129 14.40 23.99 9.07
C GLN A 129 15.75 23.29 8.84
N TYR A 130 15.74 22.12 8.21
CA TYR A 130 16.96 21.39 7.87
C TYR A 130 17.91 22.21 6.97
N GLN A 131 17.39 22.85 5.91
CA GLN A 131 18.19 23.69 5.01
C GLN A 131 18.85 24.85 5.76
N LYS A 132 18.12 25.47 6.70
CA LYS A 132 18.63 26.56 7.53
C LYS A 132 19.73 26.12 8.49
N GLU A 133 19.60 24.93 9.08
CA GLU A 133 20.54 24.41 10.07
C GLU A 133 21.80 23.82 9.44
N SER A 134 21.66 23.09 8.34
CA SER A 134 22.77 22.40 7.66
C SER A 134 23.46 23.26 6.59
N GLY A 135 22.76 24.24 6.03
CA GLY A 135 23.18 24.98 4.84
C GLY A 135 22.98 24.21 3.52
N GLN A 136 22.60 22.93 3.57
CA GLN A 136 22.28 22.11 2.40
C GLN A 136 21.09 22.72 1.66
N GLN A 137 21.23 22.96 0.36
CA GLN A 137 20.11 23.43 -0.47
C GLN A 137 19.33 22.24 -1.02
N ILE A 138 18.00 22.37 -1.10
CA ILE A 138 17.09 21.37 -1.65
C ILE A 138 16.14 22.07 -2.62
N GLU A 139 16.03 21.55 -3.83
CA GLU A 139 15.12 22.12 -4.83
C GLU A 139 13.64 21.91 -4.42
N PRO A 140 12.76 22.91 -4.61
CA PRO A 140 11.33 22.78 -4.25
C PRO A 140 10.64 21.56 -4.89
N ASP A 141 10.97 21.26 -6.15
CA ASP A 141 10.41 20.13 -6.91
C ASP A 141 10.69 18.78 -6.23
N VAL A 142 11.81 18.64 -5.49
CA VAL A 142 12.12 17.44 -4.71
C VAL A 142 11.14 17.29 -3.55
N ILE A 143 10.84 18.37 -2.83
CA ILE A 143 9.92 18.37 -1.69
C ILE A 143 8.49 18.10 -2.17
N GLU A 144 8.08 18.72 -3.28
CA GLU A 144 6.77 18.48 -3.90
C GLU A 144 6.60 17.03 -4.35
N THR A 145 7.62 16.49 -5.03
CA THR A 145 7.60 15.09 -5.51
C THR A 145 7.62 14.11 -4.34
N LEU A 146 8.44 14.35 -3.32
CA LEU A 146 8.48 13.54 -2.10
C LEU A 146 7.11 13.53 -1.41
N TYR A 147 6.47 14.68 -1.25
CA TYR A 147 5.14 14.72 -0.65
C TYR A 147 4.10 13.99 -1.50
N HIS A 148 4.14 14.17 -2.82
CA HIS A 148 3.26 13.46 -3.74
C HIS A 148 3.39 11.93 -3.61
N GLU A 149 4.62 11.41 -3.58
CA GLU A 149 4.86 9.96 -3.53
C GLU A 149 4.58 9.35 -2.15
N ILE A 150 4.78 10.10 -1.06
CA ILE A 150 4.71 9.58 0.32
C ILE A 150 3.40 9.93 1.03
N GLN A 151 2.69 10.98 0.58
CA GLN A 151 1.44 11.47 1.17
C GLN A 151 1.56 11.75 2.68
N GLY A 152 2.70 12.33 3.09
CA GLY A 152 2.91 12.86 4.43
C GLY A 152 3.10 11.82 5.54
N GLN A 153 3.25 10.52 5.22
CA GLN A 153 3.46 9.49 6.26
C GLN A 153 4.74 9.78 7.06
N PRO A 154 4.67 10.14 8.37
CA PRO A 154 5.80 10.73 9.09
C PRO A 154 7.08 9.90 9.05
N GLY A 155 6.96 8.58 9.29
CA GLY A 155 8.11 7.67 9.28
C GLY A 155 8.77 7.50 7.92
N LEU A 156 7.99 7.57 6.82
CA LEU A 156 8.56 7.51 5.47
C LEU A 156 9.14 8.86 5.04
N ILE A 157 8.50 9.97 5.40
CA ILE A 157 9.05 11.33 5.15
C ILE A 157 10.42 11.45 5.81
N GLY A 158 10.53 11.08 7.09
CA GLY A 158 11.81 11.11 7.81
C GLY A 158 12.86 10.18 7.19
N TRP A 159 12.46 8.97 6.80
CA TRP A 159 13.37 8.02 6.14
C TRP A 159 13.87 8.52 4.79
N PHE A 160 13.00 9.06 3.93
CA PHE A 160 13.44 9.68 2.67
C PHE A 160 14.31 10.92 2.91
N GLY A 161 14.03 11.69 3.96
CA GLY A 161 14.91 12.76 4.43
C GLY A 161 16.33 12.24 4.67
N GLU A 162 16.50 11.24 5.54
CA GLU A 162 17.80 10.60 5.83
C GLU A 162 18.49 10.09 4.55
N LEU A 163 17.74 9.43 3.66
CA LEU A 163 18.29 8.92 2.40
C LEU A 163 18.83 10.06 1.52
N LEU A 164 18.04 11.12 1.35
CA LEU A 164 18.38 12.27 0.51
C LEU A 164 19.53 13.09 1.09
N THR A 165 19.55 13.30 2.40
CA THR A 165 20.43 14.30 3.02
C THR A 165 21.70 13.71 3.63
N GLU A 166 21.68 12.43 4.01
CA GLU A 166 22.82 11.77 4.68
C GLU A 166 23.41 10.65 3.82
N LYS A 167 22.60 9.65 3.46
CA LYS A 167 23.13 8.41 2.85
C LYS A 167 23.59 8.59 1.40
N TYR A 168 22.78 9.23 0.57
CA TYR A 168 23.06 9.41 -0.86
C TYR A 168 23.68 10.78 -1.17
N ASN A 169 23.69 11.71 -0.21
CA ASN A 169 24.30 13.01 -0.36
C ASN A 169 25.84 12.95 -0.25
N ARG A 170 26.50 12.54 -1.34
CA ARG A 170 27.97 12.47 -1.39
C ARG A 170 28.65 13.82 -1.57
N GLU A 171 27.92 14.83 -2.01
CA GLU A 171 28.44 16.16 -2.34
C GLU A 171 27.58 17.26 -1.67
N PRO A 172 27.73 17.50 -0.35
CA PRO A 172 26.83 18.40 0.41
C PRO A 172 26.85 19.88 0.00
N HIS A 173 27.72 20.24 -0.95
CA HIS A 173 27.80 21.58 -1.52
C HIS A 173 26.91 21.76 -2.76
N LYS A 174 26.44 20.66 -3.35
CA LYS A 174 25.46 20.68 -4.45
C LYS A 174 24.06 20.65 -3.88
N ALA A 175 23.11 21.30 -4.56
CA ALA A 175 21.71 21.20 -4.19
C ALA A 175 21.22 19.77 -4.40
N ILE A 176 20.32 19.31 -3.53
CA ILE A 176 19.57 18.08 -3.75
C ILE A 176 18.51 18.39 -4.80
N ASP A 177 18.66 17.81 -5.99
CA ASP A 177 17.84 18.03 -7.16
C ASP A 177 16.98 16.80 -7.50
N ILE A 178 16.19 16.92 -8.58
CA ILE A 178 15.32 15.83 -9.03
C ILE A 178 16.08 14.58 -9.50
N GLU A 179 17.34 14.71 -9.94
CA GLU A 179 18.17 13.57 -10.34
C GLU A 179 18.54 12.74 -9.11
N MET A 180 18.97 13.39 -8.02
CA MET A 180 19.20 12.75 -6.73
C MET A 180 17.92 12.09 -6.20
N TRP A 181 16.78 12.78 -6.29
CA TRP A 181 15.48 12.20 -5.91
C TRP A 181 15.19 10.90 -6.66
N ASN A 182 15.31 10.89 -7.99
CA ASN A 182 15.02 9.70 -8.80
C ASN A 182 15.94 8.52 -8.43
N HIS A 183 17.22 8.79 -8.17
CA HIS A 183 18.16 7.77 -7.71
C HIS A 183 17.79 7.21 -6.33
N VAL A 184 17.45 8.09 -5.39
CA VAL A 184 17.03 7.70 -4.03
C VAL A 184 15.71 6.94 -4.06
N TYR A 185 14.73 7.38 -4.85
CA TYR A 185 13.44 6.71 -4.98
C TYR A 185 13.58 5.30 -5.54
N LEU A 186 14.36 5.12 -6.62
CA LEU A 186 14.67 3.80 -7.15
C LEU A 186 15.36 2.92 -6.10
N SER A 187 16.34 3.48 -5.39
CA SER A 187 17.03 2.76 -4.33
C SER A 187 16.09 2.35 -3.19
N ALA A 188 15.19 3.24 -2.78
CA ALA A 188 14.18 3.01 -1.77
C ALA A 188 13.21 1.88 -2.16
N CYS A 189 12.88 1.77 -3.45
CA CYS A 189 12.02 0.70 -3.96
C CYS A 189 12.74 -0.65 -4.08
N GLU A 190 14.03 -0.68 -4.39
CA GLU A 190 14.72 -1.92 -4.81
C GLU A 190 15.74 -2.47 -3.82
N ILE A 191 16.53 -1.62 -3.15
CA ILE A 191 17.72 -2.06 -2.41
C ILE A 191 17.72 -1.63 -0.95
N GLU A 192 16.99 -0.57 -0.59
CA GLU A 192 16.97 -0.08 0.78
C GLU A 192 16.05 -0.89 1.67
N HIS A 193 16.58 -1.34 2.80
CA HIS A 193 15.80 -2.10 3.77
C HIS A 193 15.02 -1.16 4.68
N ASN A 194 13.70 -1.25 4.64
CA ASN A 194 12.82 -0.52 5.56
C ASN A 194 11.84 -1.48 6.25
N ASN A 195 11.97 -1.65 7.56
CA ASN A 195 11.14 -2.56 8.35
C ASN A 195 9.64 -2.22 8.27
N THR A 196 9.28 -0.94 8.19
CA THR A 196 7.89 -0.49 8.05
C THR A 196 7.29 -0.98 6.73
N VAL A 197 8.00 -0.77 5.63
CA VAL A 197 7.59 -1.24 4.30
C VAL A 197 7.50 -2.77 4.25
N GLN A 198 8.50 -3.48 4.79
CA GLN A 198 8.48 -4.95 4.86
C GLN A 198 7.30 -5.48 5.67
N ASN A 199 6.99 -4.85 6.81
CA ASN A 199 5.83 -5.19 7.62
C ASN A 199 4.53 -4.96 6.84
N MET A 200 4.40 -3.81 6.15
CA MET A 200 3.24 -3.50 5.31
C MET A 200 3.04 -4.53 4.20
N ILE A 201 4.10 -4.92 3.48
CA ILE A 201 4.07 -5.98 2.46
C ILE A 201 3.61 -7.31 3.08
N GLY A 202 4.14 -7.67 4.25
CA GLY A 202 3.72 -8.86 5.00
C GLY A 202 2.23 -8.84 5.34
N LYS A 203 1.68 -7.69 5.74
CA LYS A 203 0.23 -7.51 6.00
C LYS A 203 -0.60 -7.56 4.73
N ALA A 204 -0.09 -7.05 3.61
CA ALA A 204 -0.78 -7.12 2.32
C ALA A 204 -0.86 -8.55 1.75
N ARG A 205 0.06 -9.44 2.16
CA ARG A 205 0.05 -10.88 1.84
C ARG A 205 -0.88 -11.73 2.73
N SER A 206 -1.69 -11.11 3.60
CA SER A 206 -2.65 -11.82 4.46
C SER A 206 -3.82 -12.46 3.67
N GLU A 207 -4.82 -12.98 4.38
CA GLU A 207 -6.07 -13.48 3.80
C GLU A 207 -6.79 -12.45 2.89
N TYR A 208 -6.48 -11.16 3.03
CA TYR A 208 -7.04 -10.07 2.23
C TYR A 208 -6.20 -9.72 0.99
N LYS A 209 -5.15 -10.48 0.65
CA LYS A 209 -4.31 -10.26 -0.55
C LYS A 209 -5.14 -10.04 -1.81
N SER A 210 -6.20 -10.83 -2.00
CA SER A 210 -7.10 -10.71 -3.16
C SER A 210 -7.80 -9.34 -3.24
N ASN A 211 -8.12 -8.72 -2.11
CA ASN A 211 -8.75 -7.40 -2.06
C ASN A 211 -7.76 -6.30 -2.50
N ILE A 212 -6.51 -6.36 -2.04
CA ILE A 212 -5.45 -5.43 -2.45
C ILE A 212 -5.13 -5.61 -3.94
N ILE A 213 -4.99 -6.86 -4.40
CA ILE A 213 -4.79 -7.18 -5.82
C ILE A 213 -5.89 -6.55 -6.70
N ASN A 214 -7.16 -6.65 -6.29
CA ASN A 214 -8.26 -6.04 -7.04
C ASN A 214 -8.18 -4.50 -7.06
N LEU A 215 -7.64 -3.87 -6.02
CA LEU A 215 -7.49 -2.41 -5.94
C LEU A 215 -6.53 -1.84 -6.99
N PHE A 216 -5.61 -2.65 -7.53
CA PHE A 216 -4.78 -2.30 -8.69
C PHE A 216 -5.53 -2.32 -10.03
N THR A 217 -6.81 -2.69 -10.05
CA THR A 217 -7.60 -2.75 -11.29
C THR A 217 -8.95 -2.07 -11.18
N ASP A 218 -9.51 -1.94 -9.98
CA ASP A 218 -10.80 -1.32 -9.76
C ASP A 218 -10.74 -0.13 -8.80
N SER A 219 -10.88 1.06 -9.40
CA SER A 219 -11.02 2.34 -8.71
C SER A 219 -12.29 2.54 -7.88
N ASN A 220 -13.31 1.72 -8.10
CA ASN A 220 -14.64 1.92 -7.55
C ASN A 220 -14.92 1.02 -6.34
N ILE A 221 -13.89 0.41 -5.77
CA ILE A 221 -14.04 -0.41 -4.57
C ILE A 221 -14.52 0.49 -3.42
N HIS A 222 -15.72 0.20 -2.93
CA HIS A 222 -16.33 0.96 -1.84
C HIS A 222 -15.52 0.78 -0.54
N PHE A 223 -15.15 1.89 0.09
CA PHE A 223 -14.50 1.91 1.39
C PHE A 223 -15.54 1.94 2.51
N SER A 224 -15.33 1.10 3.53
CA SER A 224 -16.11 1.14 4.76
C SER A 224 -15.35 0.49 5.91
N PHE A 225 -15.27 1.15 7.06
CA PHE A 225 -14.74 0.55 8.30
C PHE A 225 -15.55 -0.67 8.78
N ARG A 226 -16.73 -0.93 8.21
CA ARG A 226 -17.53 -2.14 8.48
C ARG A 226 -17.04 -3.36 7.70
N TYR A 227 -16.15 -3.18 6.73
CA TYR A 227 -15.52 -4.29 6.02
C TYR A 227 -14.20 -4.60 6.69
N ASP A 228 -14.05 -5.83 7.19
CA ASP A 228 -12.88 -6.25 7.98
C ASP A 228 -11.57 -5.97 7.23
N TRP A 229 -11.53 -6.26 5.92
CA TRP A 229 -10.37 -5.99 5.08
C TRP A 229 -10.05 -4.50 4.95
N CYS A 230 -11.07 -3.63 4.83
CA CYS A 230 -10.86 -2.18 4.75
C CYS A 230 -10.28 -1.66 6.06
N ASN A 231 -10.89 -2.05 7.18
CA ASN A 231 -10.44 -1.65 8.50
C ASN A 231 -9.00 -2.14 8.75
N TYR A 232 -8.73 -3.44 8.52
CA TYR A 232 -7.40 -4.02 8.70
C TYR A 232 -6.32 -3.31 7.87
N MET A 233 -6.59 -3.08 6.58
CA MET A 233 -5.61 -2.46 5.67
C MET A 233 -5.41 -0.97 5.97
N TYR A 234 -6.47 -0.26 6.36
CA TYR A 234 -6.37 1.13 6.79
C TYR A 234 -5.51 1.27 8.06
N MET A 235 -5.78 0.43 9.06
CA MET A 235 -5.02 0.45 10.33
C MET A 235 -3.54 0.10 10.16
N HIS A 236 -3.20 -0.62 9.09
CA HIS A 236 -1.82 -0.95 8.72
C HIS A 236 -1.18 0.04 7.73
N GLY A 237 -1.87 1.15 7.40
CA GLY A 237 -1.33 2.19 6.53
C GLY A 237 -1.17 1.77 5.07
N LEU A 238 -1.93 0.77 4.61
CA LEU A 238 -1.86 0.26 3.24
C LEU A 238 -2.88 0.93 2.31
N ILE A 239 -4.04 1.32 2.85
CA ILE A 239 -5.10 1.96 2.09
C ILE A 239 -5.65 3.19 2.85
N GLY A 240 -6.13 4.16 2.08
CA GLY A 240 -6.97 5.25 2.55
C GLY A 240 -8.33 5.23 1.87
N TYR A 241 -9.01 6.38 1.89
CA TYR A 241 -10.26 6.56 1.17
C TYR A 241 -10.36 7.96 0.57
N LYS A 242 -11.17 8.08 -0.50
CA LYS A 242 -11.54 9.37 -1.09
C LYS A 242 -13.04 9.46 -1.30
N LEU A 243 -13.57 10.67 -1.19
CA LEU A 243 -14.99 10.93 -1.46
C LEU A 243 -15.22 11.06 -2.96
N LEU A 244 -16.11 10.25 -3.53
CA LEU A 244 -16.57 10.40 -4.90
C LEU A 244 -18.04 10.82 -4.94
N LYS A 245 -18.34 11.72 -5.88
CA LYS A 245 -19.70 12.17 -6.20
C LYS A 245 -20.11 11.61 -7.55
N LYS A 246 -21.15 10.78 -7.58
CA LYS A 246 -21.74 10.26 -8.81
C LYS A 246 -23.23 10.61 -8.87
N GLY A 247 -23.56 11.61 -9.69
CA GLY A 247 -24.91 12.18 -9.70
C GLY A 247 -25.26 12.80 -8.34
N LYS A 248 -26.33 12.32 -7.70
CA LYS A 248 -26.78 12.78 -6.37
C LYS A 248 -26.21 11.98 -5.20
N GLN A 249 -25.46 10.90 -5.46
CA GLN A 249 -24.93 10.03 -4.42
C GLN A 249 -23.45 10.32 -4.16
N THR A 250 -23.10 10.35 -2.88
CA THR A 250 -21.73 10.40 -2.37
C THR A 250 -21.37 9.05 -1.76
N TYR A 251 -20.21 8.53 -2.11
CA TYR A 251 -19.66 7.32 -1.51
C TYR A 251 -18.15 7.43 -1.36
N TYR A 252 -17.57 6.65 -0.46
CA TYR A 252 -16.13 6.57 -0.27
C TYR A 252 -15.58 5.40 -1.08
N THR A 253 -14.46 5.61 -1.76
CA THR A 253 -13.72 4.54 -2.44
C THR A 253 -12.35 4.34 -1.83
N CYS A 254 -11.89 3.10 -1.82
CA CYS A 254 -10.56 2.74 -1.38
C CYS A 254 -9.51 3.36 -2.32
N ILE A 255 -8.40 3.79 -1.74
CA ILE A 255 -7.18 4.20 -2.44
C ILE A 255 -5.99 3.58 -1.73
N PHE A 256 -4.85 3.44 -2.40
CA PHE A 256 -3.60 3.17 -1.67
C PHE A 256 -3.25 4.36 -0.78
N SER A 257 -2.57 4.10 0.33
CA SER A 257 -2.15 5.15 1.27
C SER A 257 -1.22 6.16 0.64
N SER A 258 -0.34 5.71 -0.25
CA SER A 258 0.51 6.58 -1.09
C SER A 258 0.93 5.88 -2.39
N PRO A 259 1.32 6.64 -3.43
CA PRO A 259 1.92 6.08 -4.64
C PRO A 259 3.15 5.20 -4.37
N PHE A 260 4.01 5.58 -3.44
CA PHE A 260 5.17 4.77 -3.05
C PHE A 260 4.78 3.40 -2.48
N ILE A 261 3.81 3.37 -1.54
CA ILE A 261 3.31 2.09 -1.00
C ILE A 261 2.66 1.26 -2.11
N GLN A 262 1.90 1.88 -3.00
CA GLN A 262 1.33 1.21 -4.17
C GLN A 262 2.43 0.57 -5.04
N ALA A 263 3.51 1.27 -5.33
CA ALA A 263 4.65 0.78 -6.11
C ALA A 263 5.35 -0.40 -5.41
N CYS A 264 5.64 -0.29 -4.11
CA CYS A 264 6.26 -1.37 -3.33
C CYS A 264 5.39 -2.64 -3.32
N LEU A 265 4.08 -2.50 -3.12
CA LEU A 265 3.14 -3.62 -3.15
C LEU A 265 3.05 -4.25 -4.53
N TYR A 266 3.05 -3.42 -5.57
CA TYR A 266 3.02 -3.89 -6.95
C TYR A 266 4.26 -4.75 -7.24
N SER A 267 5.45 -4.24 -6.94
CA SER A 267 6.72 -4.97 -7.10
C SER A 267 6.76 -6.27 -6.30
N ALA A 268 6.29 -6.25 -5.04
CA ALA A 268 6.23 -7.45 -4.21
C ALA A 268 5.32 -8.53 -4.79
N PHE A 269 4.15 -8.17 -5.32
CA PHE A 269 3.23 -9.13 -5.93
C PHE A 269 3.68 -9.61 -7.30
N VAL A 270 4.41 -8.80 -8.07
CA VAL A 270 5.10 -9.27 -9.27
C VAL A 270 6.18 -10.29 -8.90
N GLY A 271 6.92 -10.05 -7.81
CA GLY A 271 7.90 -11.01 -7.26
C GLY A 271 7.27 -12.37 -6.92
N ASP A 272 6.10 -12.36 -6.27
CA ASP A 272 5.35 -13.59 -5.97
C ASP A 272 5.00 -14.38 -7.24
N ILE A 273 4.79 -13.71 -8.39
CA ILE A 273 4.55 -14.39 -9.67
C ILE A 273 5.85 -14.95 -10.25
N LYS A 274 6.95 -14.19 -10.19
CA LYS A 274 8.28 -14.62 -10.64
C LYS A 274 8.73 -15.90 -9.95
N ASP A 275 8.55 -15.98 -8.63
CA ASP A 275 8.96 -17.15 -7.85
C ASP A 275 8.13 -18.40 -8.19
N ASN A 276 6.86 -18.21 -8.57
CA ASN A 276 5.98 -19.30 -9.00
C ASN A 276 6.22 -19.72 -10.46
N GLN A 277 6.86 -18.88 -11.27
CA GLN A 277 7.23 -19.17 -12.65
C GLN A 277 8.72 -19.50 -12.72
N GLU A 278 9.06 -20.76 -12.39
CA GLU A 278 10.40 -21.28 -12.69
C GLU A 278 10.78 -20.92 -14.14
N ARG A 279 12.02 -20.43 -14.34
CA ARG A 279 12.64 -19.90 -15.60
C ARG A 279 12.71 -20.91 -16.75
N SER A 280 11.62 -21.62 -17.02
CA SER A 280 11.57 -22.80 -17.85
C SER A 280 11.14 -22.49 -19.29
N THR A 281 10.67 -21.27 -19.58
CA THR A 281 10.14 -20.88 -20.89
C THR A 281 10.63 -19.51 -21.35
N LEU A 282 11.05 -19.44 -22.61
CA LEU A 282 11.45 -18.18 -23.26
C LEU A 282 10.22 -17.29 -23.47
N ALA A 283 10.37 -16.00 -23.12
CA ALA A 283 9.32 -15.00 -23.28
C ALA A 283 8.92 -14.81 -24.74
N LEU A 284 9.90 -14.88 -25.65
CA LEU A 284 9.76 -14.78 -27.09
C LEU A 284 10.24 -16.06 -27.78
N ASP A 285 9.86 -16.22 -29.05
CA ASP A 285 10.52 -17.20 -29.91
C ASP A 285 12.01 -16.84 -30.08
N PRO A 286 12.95 -17.80 -30.10
CA PRO A 286 14.37 -17.51 -30.23
C PRO A 286 14.76 -16.64 -31.44
N LEU A 287 13.95 -16.60 -32.50
CA LEU A 287 14.22 -15.84 -33.72
C LEU A 287 13.37 -14.57 -33.84
N ASP A 288 12.57 -14.22 -32.82
CA ASP A 288 11.74 -13.02 -32.83
C ASP A 288 12.56 -11.80 -32.42
N SER A 289 12.86 -10.92 -33.37
CA SER A 289 13.62 -9.68 -33.14
C SER A 289 12.75 -8.49 -32.70
N LEU A 290 11.42 -8.66 -32.62
CA LEU A 290 10.45 -7.58 -32.35
C LEU A 290 10.47 -6.40 -33.35
N GLU A 291 11.14 -6.53 -34.51
CA GLU A 291 11.24 -5.46 -35.51
C GLU A 291 9.88 -4.92 -35.96
N ASP A 292 8.86 -5.77 -36.07
CA ASP A 292 7.50 -5.34 -36.44
C ASP A 292 6.81 -4.55 -35.32
N VAL A 293 7.18 -4.80 -34.06
CA VAL A 293 6.69 -4.04 -32.89
C VAL A 293 7.24 -2.61 -32.91
N THR A 294 8.48 -2.43 -33.37
CA THR A 294 9.16 -1.12 -33.40
C THR A 294 9.28 -0.54 -34.80
N SER A 295 8.64 -1.07 -35.84
CA SER A 295 8.76 -0.50 -37.20
C SER A 295 8.03 0.84 -37.42
N GLY A 296 6.97 1.11 -36.64
CA GLY A 296 6.08 2.28 -36.81
C GLY A 296 6.49 3.55 -36.06
N SER A 297 5.66 4.59 -36.09
CA SER A 297 5.83 5.79 -35.25
C SER A 297 5.50 5.54 -33.77
N THR A 298 4.65 4.56 -33.50
CA THR A 298 4.25 4.09 -32.17
C THR A 298 4.55 2.59 -32.05
N LEU A 299 4.48 2.06 -30.84
CA LEU A 299 4.64 0.62 -30.63
C LEU A 299 3.44 -0.13 -31.20
N ASN A 300 3.69 -1.15 -32.03
CA ASN A 300 2.64 -2.06 -32.47
C ASN A 300 2.32 -3.07 -31.35
N LEU A 301 1.58 -2.59 -30.34
CA LEU A 301 1.18 -3.37 -29.18
C LEU A 301 0.27 -4.56 -29.51
N PRO A 302 -0.59 -4.53 -30.55
CA PRO A 302 -1.30 -5.73 -30.99
C PRO A 302 -0.36 -6.85 -31.41
N ALA A 303 0.70 -6.53 -32.16
CA ALA A 303 1.73 -7.50 -32.54
C ALA A 303 2.48 -8.04 -31.33
N LEU A 304 2.79 -7.18 -30.35
CA LEU A 304 3.42 -7.59 -29.09
C LEU A 304 2.49 -8.52 -28.27
N LEU A 305 1.21 -8.21 -28.15
CA LEU A 305 0.25 -9.06 -27.43
C LEU A 305 0.02 -10.41 -28.11
N ASN A 306 0.22 -10.52 -29.43
CA ASN A 306 0.23 -11.83 -30.08
C ASN A 306 1.40 -12.70 -29.60
N ARG A 307 2.61 -12.13 -29.37
CA ARG A 307 3.72 -12.88 -28.76
C ARG A 307 3.40 -13.36 -27.35
N TYR A 308 2.64 -12.56 -26.60
CA TYR A 308 2.15 -12.97 -25.29
C TYR A 308 1.19 -14.16 -25.39
N LYS A 309 0.27 -14.18 -26.36
CA LYS A 309 -0.57 -15.35 -26.62
C LYS A 309 0.28 -16.58 -26.95
N ASP A 310 1.31 -16.43 -27.78
CA ASP A 310 2.21 -17.54 -28.13
C ASP A 310 2.98 -18.04 -26.89
N TYR A 311 3.39 -17.13 -26.00
CA TYR A 311 3.99 -17.49 -24.71
C TYR A 311 3.03 -18.32 -23.84
N LEU A 312 1.76 -17.93 -23.74
CA LEU A 312 0.75 -18.70 -23.01
C LEU A 312 0.51 -20.09 -23.62
N VAL A 313 0.55 -20.22 -24.95
CA VAL A 313 0.51 -21.51 -25.64
C VAL A 313 1.71 -22.38 -25.24
N ARG A 314 2.94 -21.82 -25.28
CA ARG A 314 4.16 -22.53 -24.86
C ARG A 314 4.11 -23.00 -23.39
N LEU A 315 3.55 -22.19 -22.50
CA LEU A 315 3.33 -22.59 -21.09
C LEU A 315 2.38 -23.79 -21.01
N LYS A 316 1.24 -23.72 -21.72
CA LYS A 316 0.24 -24.79 -21.75
C LYS A 316 0.81 -26.09 -22.31
N GLU A 317 1.61 -26.03 -23.37
CA GLU A 317 2.28 -27.19 -23.96
C GLU A 317 3.24 -27.89 -23.00
N LYS A 318 3.84 -27.13 -22.08
CA LYS A 318 4.69 -27.66 -20.99
C LYS A 318 3.89 -28.13 -19.76
N GLY A 319 2.56 -28.07 -19.82
CA GLY A 319 1.69 -28.40 -18.69
C GLY A 319 1.72 -27.36 -17.57
N LEU A 320 2.27 -26.17 -17.81
CA LEU A 320 2.31 -25.08 -16.85
C LEU A 320 1.02 -24.26 -16.95
N ASN A 321 0.35 -24.06 -15.82
CA ASN A 321 -0.83 -23.22 -15.74
C ASN A 321 -0.51 -21.92 -14.99
N PRO A 322 -0.30 -20.80 -15.69
CA PRO A 322 0.01 -19.51 -15.05
C PRO A 322 -1.13 -18.99 -14.15
N TRP A 323 -2.31 -19.60 -14.25
CA TRP A 323 -3.53 -19.24 -13.53
C TRP A 323 -3.79 -20.13 -12.32
N GLN A 324 -2.89 -21.07 -12.01
CA GLN A 324 -3.02 -21.96 -10.88
C GLN A 324 -2.97 -21.17 -9.56
N ASP A 325 -3.90 -21.48 -8.65
CA ASP A 325 -4.04 -20.82 -7.33
C ASP A 325 -4.23 -19.29 -7.35
N GLN A 326 -4.55 -18.73 -8.52
CA GLN A 326 -4.82 -17.30 -8.67
C GLN A 326 -6.27 -16.95 -8.27
N PRO A 327 -6.50 -15.75 -7.71
CA PRO A 327 -7.82 -15.31 -7.30
C PRO A 327 -8.79 -15.27 -8.49
N ARG A 328 -10.00 -15.79 -8.25
CA ARG A 328 -11.10 -15.84 -9.23
C ARG A 328 -12.22 -14.91 -8.81
N ARG A 329 -12.90 -14.31 -9.79
CA ARG A 329 -14.12 -13.53 -9.59
C ARG A 329 -15.19 -14.40 -8.93
N LYS A 330 -15.75 -13.95 -7.81
CA LYS A 330 -16.74 -14.72 -7.04
C LYS A 330 -18.05 -15.01 -7.79
N ARG A 331 -18.38 -14.22 -8.82
CA ARG A 331 -19.64 -14.33 -9.58
C ARG A 331 -19.61 -15.45 -10.63
N ASP A 332 -18.49 -15.60 -11.32
CA ASP A 332 -18.36 -16.47 -12.49
C ASP A 332 -17.10 -17.36 -12.47
N TYR A 333 -16.34 -17.34 -11.37
CA TYR A 333 -15.12 -18.13 -11.16
C TYR A 333 -14.03 -17.95 -12.24
N HIS A 334 -14.13 -16.87 -13.03
CA HIS A 334 -13.13 -16.49 -14.03
C HIS A 334 -11.99 -15.69 -13.40
N LEU A 335 -10.87 -15.58 -14.11
CA LEU A 335 -9.72 -14.78 -13.66
C LEU A 335 -10.12 -13.33 -13.41
N THR A 336 -9.55 -12.73 -12.37
CA THR A 336 -9.69 -11.28 -12.14
C THR A 336 -8.79 -10.50 -13.09
N GLU A 337 -9.14 -9.24 -13.35
CA GLU A 337 -8.33 -8.33 -14.19
C GLU A 337 -6.90 -8.23 -13.67
N ALA A 338 -6.76 -8.20 -12.35
CA ALA A 338 -5.48 -8.05 -11.69
C ALA A 338 -4.52 -9.21 -11.94
N VAL A 339 -5.00 -10.45 -12.00
CA VAL A 339 -4.15 -11.62 -12.31
C VAL A 339 -3.58 -11.50 -13.72
N GLY A 340 -4.43 -11.17 -14.68
CA GLY A 340 -4.00 -10.92 -16.06
C GLY A 340 -3.01 -9.75 -16.15
N HIS A 341 -3.24 -8.70 -15.36
CA HIS A 341 -2.40 -7.51 -15.31
C HIS A 341 -0.99 -7.80 -14.81
N PHE A 342 -0.85 -8.42 -13.63
CA PHE A 342 0.47 -8.73 -13.07
C PHE A 342 1.24 -9.75 -13.92
N HIS A 343 0.55 -10.73 -14.50
CA HIS A 343 1.19 -11.71 -15.39
C HIS A 343 1.66 -11.07 -16.70
N LEU A 344 0.84 -10.23 -17.33
CA LEU A 344 1.21 -9.51 -18.55
C LEU A 344 2.38 -8.56 -18.29
N TYR A 345 2.36 -7.80 -17.19
CA TYR A 345 3.47 -6.95 -16.78
C TYR A 345 4.76 -7.76 -16.63
N HIS A 346 4.71 -8.88 -15.91
CA HIS A 346 5.88 -9.74 -15.74
C HIS A 346 6.42 -10.24 -17.10
N TRP A 347 5.54 -10.71 -18.00
CA TRP A 347 5.95 -11.15 -19.32
C TRP A 347 6.56 -10.02 -20.15
N LEU A 348 5.99 -8.80 -20.12
CA LEU A 348 6.54 -7.64 -20.81
C LEU A 348 7.96 -7.33 -20.35
N GLN A 349 8.23 -7.40 -19.02
CA GLN A 349 9.58 -7.23 -18.48
C GLN A 349 10.56 -8.28 -19.04
N MET A 350 10.11 -9.53 -19.22
CA MET A 350 10.95 -10.58 -19.80
C MET A 350 11.15 -10.41 -21.30
N ALA A 351 10.12 -9.98 -22.03
CA ALA A 351 10.13 -9.90 -23.49
C ALA A 351 10.90 -8.68 -24.01
N LEU A 352 10.73 -7.51 -23.38
CA LEU A 352 11.36 -6.26 -23.82
C LEU A 352 12.72 -6.00 -23.13
N GLY A 353 13.00 -6.70 -22.03
CA GLY A 353 14.27 -6.63 -21.33
C GLY A 353 14.55 -5.27 -20.68
N ILE A 354 15.82 -5.09 -20.29
CA ILE A 354 16.29 -3.95 -19.48
C ILE A 354 16.27 -2.59 -20.21
N GLU A 355 16.18 -2.59 -21.53
CA GLU A 355 16.17 -1.37 -22.36
C GLU A 355 14.75 -0.76 -22.46
N SER A 356 13.77 -1.40 -21.84
CA SER A 356 12.38 -0.93 -21.78
C SER A 356 12.06 -0.26 -20.44
N SER A 357 11.20 0.76 -20.50
CA SER A 357 10.51 1.27 -19.32
C SER A 357 9.06 0.83 -19.38
N ILE A 358 8.67 -0.06 -18.47
CA ILE A 358 7.29 -0.50 -18.31
C ILE A 358 6.83 0.03 -16.96
N SER A 359 5.97 1.04 -16.97
CA SER A 359 5.47 1.67 -15.76
C SER A 359 3.98 1.40 -15.59
N PRO A 360 3.54 0.88 -14.44
CA PRO A 360 2.14 0.94 -14.06
C PRO A 360 1.81 2.41 -13.73
N GLU A 361 1.15 3.14 -14.63
CA GLU A 361 0.73 4.51 -14.32
C GLU A 361 -0.57 4.46 -13.51
N PHE A 362 -0.62 5.25 -12.44
CA PHE A 362 -1.72 5.31 -11.48
C PHE A 362 -2.45 6.65 -11.61
N PRO A 363 -3.30 6.87 -12.63
CA PRO A 363 -3.98 8.13 -12.80
C PRO A 363 -4.82 8.47 -11.55
N THR A 364 -4.34 9.43 -10.76
CA THR A 364 -5.04 10.10 -9.63
C THR A 364 -5.53 9.19 -8.49
N GLY A 365 -4.68 8.28 -7.99
CA GLY A 365 -4.99 7.47 -6.80
C GLY A 365 -6.28 6.67 -6.93
N ASN A 366 -6.76 6.45 -8.16
CA ASN A 366 -7.94 5.66 -8.46
C ASN A 366 -7.57 4.19 -8.58
N GLY A 367 -6.33 3.74 -8.38
CA GLY A 367 -6.01 2.32 -8.39
C GLY A 367 -6.16 1.59 -9.73
N LYS A 368 -6.75 2.17 -10.79
CA LYS A 368 -6.68 1.61 -12.15
C LYS A 368 -5.25 1.74 -12.65
N VAL A 369 -4.64 0.63 -13.00
CA VAL A 369 -3.30 0.58 -13.56
C VAL A 369 -3.39 0.38 -15.07
N ASP A 370 -2.85 1.34 -15.81
CA ASP A 370 -2.55 1.16 -17.23
C ASP A 370 -1.04 0.89 -17.37
N LEU A 371 -0.66 0.04 -18.32
CA LEU A 371 0.74 -0.29 -18.56
C LEU A 371 1.30 0.64 -19.62
N HIS A 372 2.12 1.59 -19.20
CA HIS A 372 2.83 2.51 -20.08
C HIS A 372 4.16 1.88 -20.46
N ILE A 373 4.41 1.79 -21.77
CA ILE A 373 5.59 1.14 -22.32
C ILE A 373 6.37 2.18 -23.10
N ILE A 374 7.65 2.30 -22.77
CA ILE A 374 8.66 2.99 -23.58
C ILE A 374 9.69 1.95 -24.00
N TYR A 375 9.84 1.76 -25.31
CA TYR A 375 10.81 0.83 -25.88
C TYR A 375 11.34 1.41 -27.18
N GLU A 376 12.68 1.45 -27.33
CA GLU A 376 13.37 2.10 -28.47
C GLU A 376 12.88 3.53 -28.76
N GLY A 377 12.61 4.31 -27.70
CA GLY A 377 12.12 5.70 -27.80
C GLY A 377 10.65 5.84 -28.21
N LYS A 378 9.93 4.73 -28.43
CA LYS A 378 8.51 4.71 -28.80
C LYS A 378 7.64 4.45 -27.60
N LYS A 379 6.50 5.12 -27.56
CA LYS A 379 5.53 5.03 -26.46
C LYS A 379 4.34 4.18 -26.88
N GLY A 380 3.78 3.48 -25.91
CA GLY A 380 2.54 2.73 -26.07
C GLY A 380 1.83 2.58 -24.73
N ILE A 381 0.53 2.31 -24.77
CA ILE A 381 -0.28 2.10 -23.58
C ILE A 381 -1.18 0.87 -23.72
N ILE A 382 -1.15 0.00 -22.71
CA ILE A 382 -2.01 -1.18 -22.61
C ILE A 382 -2.95 -1.03 -21.41
N GLU A 383 -4.26 -1.01 -21.67
CA GLU A 383 -5.29 -1.16 -20.65
C GLU A 383 -5.65 -2.64 -20.51
N VAL A 384 -5.54 -3.19 -19.29
CA VAL A 384 -5.91 -4.59 -19.04
C VAL A 384 -7.36 -4.69 -18.60
N LYS A 385 -8.12 -5.60 -19.22
CA LYS A 385 -9.53 -5.88 -18.90
C LYS A 385 -9.79 -7.37 -18.84
N SER A 386 -10.89 -7.72 -18.19
CA SER A 386 -11.44 -9.07 -18.25
C SER A 386 -12.76 -9.04 -18.99
N PHE A 387 -12.92 -9.98 -19.92
CA PHE A 387 -14.17 -10.16 -20.63
C PHE A 387 -15.29 -10.54 -19.66
N THR A 388 -16.44 -9.91 -19.85
CA THR A 388 -17.69 -10.23 -19.13
C THR A 388 -18.82 -10.47 -20.11
N ASN A 389 -19.01 -9.55 -21.06
CA ASN A 389 -19.93 -9.69 -22.18
C ASN A 389 -19.56 -8.70 -23.30
N LEU A 390 -20.15 -8.90 -24.48
CA LEU A 390 -19.90 -8.08 -25.66
C LEU A 390 -20.25 -6.59 -25.47
N LYS A 391 -21.31 -6.28 -24.71
CA LYS A 391 -21.70 -4.88 -24.47
C LYS A 391 -20.67 -4.14 -23.60
N ALA A 392 -20.10 -4.84 -22.62
CA ALA A 392 -19.03 -4.31 -21.79
C ALA A 392 -17.74 -4.09 -22.58
N SER A 393 -17.38 -4.99 -23.50
CA SER A 393 -16.18 -4.82 -24.34
C SER A 393 -16.30 -3.61 -25.28
N ILE A 394 -17.46 -3.39 -25.89
CA ILE A 394 -17.73 -2.18 -26.69
C ILE A 394 -17.62 -0.91 -25.83
N ARG A 395 -18.13 -0.93 -24.59
CA ARG A 395 -18.00 0.21 -23.67
C ARG A 395 -16.54 0.47 -23.30
N ALA A 396 -15.76 -0.57 -23.04
CA ALA A 396 -14.34 -0.45 -22.70
C ALA A 396 -13.55 0.26 -23.81
N ARG A 397 -13.80 -0.07 -25.08
CA ARG A 397 -13.15 0.60 -26.23
C ARG A 397 -13.44 2.10 -26.29
N LYS A 398 -14.69 2.49 -26.05
CA LYS A 398 -15.06 3.92 -25.97
C LYS A 398 -14.39 4.65 -24.80
N GLN A 399 -14.24 3.98 -23.66
CA GLN A 399 -13.55 4.54 -22.50
C GLN A 399 -12.05 4.70 -22.75
N ALA A 400 -11.42 3.71 -23.36
CA ALA A 400 -10.00 3.74 -23.72
C ALA A 400 -9.71 4.88 -24.71
N ALA A 401 -10.54 5.04 -25.76
CA ALA A 401 -10.41 6.16 -26.70
C ALA A 401 -10.47 7.53 -26.00
N ALA A 402 -11.44 7.70 -25.09
CA ALA A 402 -11.60 8.95 -24.35
C ALA A 402 -10.41 9.23 -23.42
N TYR A 403 -9.83 8.19 -22.83
CA TYR A 403 -8.66 8.29 -21.98
C TYR A 403 -7.40 8.65 -22.79
N ALA A 404 -7.11 7.93 -23.87
CA ALA A 404 -5.97 8.20 -24.75
C ALA A 404 -5.97 9.64 -25.30
N LYS A 405 -7.16 10.16 -25.62
CA LYS A 405 -7.34 11.55 -26.03
C LYS A 405 -6.97 12.56 -24.94
N GLN A 406 -7.20 12.25 -23.67
CA GLN A 406 -6.83 13.11 -22.54
C GLN A 406 -5.32 13.07 -22.26
N THR A 407 -4.68 11.93 -22.50
CA THR A 407 -3.25 11.70 -22.24
C THR A 407 -2.36 11.90 -23.48
N ALA A 408 -2.93 12.40 -24.58
CA ALA A 408 -2.25 12.69 -25.85
C ALA A 408 -1.55 11.48 -26.51
N TYR A 409 -2.06 10.27 -26.27
CA TYR A 409 -1.62 9.08 -26.99
C TYR A 409 -2.36 8.99 -28.35
N PRO A 410 -1.64 8.72 -29.45
CA PRO A 410 -2.26 8.58 -30.78
C PRO A 410 -3.08 7.29 -30.94
N ASP A 411 -2.76 6.26 -30.14
CA ASP A 411 -3.44 4.97 -30.11
C ASP A 411 -3.52 4.40 -28.68
N VAL A 412 -4.41 3.43 -28.48
CA VAL A 412 -4.54 2.67 -27.23
C VAL A 412 -4.87 1.21 -27.49
N THR A 413 -4.20 0.33 -26.76
CA THR A 413 -4.44 -1.11 -26.86
C THR A 413 -5.10 -1.64 -25.58
N ILE A 414 -6.12 -2.48 -25.74
CA ILE A 414 -6.80 -3.18 -24.65
C ILE A 414 -6.42 -4.66 -24.71
N ALA A 415 -5.75 -5.15 -23.67
CA ALA A 415 -5.52 -6.57 -23.44
C ALA A 415 -6.70 -7.15 -22.66
N MET A 416 -7.57 -7.92 -23.33
CA MET A 416 -8.81 -8.44 -22.74
C MET A 416 -8.73 -9.94 -22.46
N PHE A 417 -8.59 -10.30 -21.19
CA PHE A 417 -8.56 -11.69 -20.73
C PHE A 417 -9.96 -12.30 -20.75
N ALA A 418 -10.15 -13.36 -21.53
CA ALA A 418 -11.40 -14.07 -21.73
C ALA A 418 -11.36 -15.45 -21.07
N PRO A 419 -12.49 -15.96 -20.56
CA PRO A 419 -12.56 -17.27 -19.92
C PRO A 419 -12.73 -18.43 -20.91
N PHE A 420 -12.40 -18.23 -22.18
CA PHE A 420 -12.61 -19.20 -23.25
C PHE A 420 -11.43 -19.19 -24.24
N THR A 421 -11.14 -20.35 -24.80
CA THR A 421 -9.95 -20.58 -25.64
C THR A 421 -10.29 -20.85 -27.11
N ASP A 422 -11.53 -20.62 -27.55
CA ASP A 422 -11.91 -20.80 -28.94
C ASP A 422 -11.27 -19.70 -29.80
N GLU A 423 -10.26 -20.07 -30.60
CA GLU A 423 -9.51 -19.13 -31.44
C GLU A 423 -10.37 -18.37 -32.45
N ASN A 424 -11.46 -18.97 -32.96
CA ASN A 424 -12.35 -18.26 -33.89
C ASN A 424 -13.11 -17.16 -33.15
N VAL A 425 -13.61 -17.45 -31.94
CA VAL A 425 -14.29 -16.47 -31.10
C VAL A 425 -13.32 -15.37 -30.65
N LEU A 426 -12.12 -15.73 -30.21
CA LEU A 426 -11.08 -14.77 -29.80
C LEU A 426 -10.70 -13.83 -30.95
N LYS A 427 -10.52 -14.36 -32.17
CA LYS A 427 -10.23 -13.56 -33.37
C LYS A 427 -11.38 -12.64 -33.76
N GLN A 428 -12.63 -13.10 -33.69
CA GLN A 428 -13.80 -12.27 -34.00
C GLN A 428 -14.00 -11.12 -33.00
N LEU A 429 -13.65 -11.35 -31.73
CA LEU A 429 -13.74 -10.32 -30.69
C LEU A 429 -12.54 -9.35 -30.70
N SER A 430 -11.40 -9.78 -31.22
CA SER A 430 -10.21 -8.94 -31.37
C SER A 430 -10.40 -8.01 -32.57
N VAL A 431 -10.48 -6.71 -32.32
CA VAL A 431 -10.84 -5.72 -33.34
C VAL A 431 -9.96 -4.49 -33.23
N SER A 432 -9.67 -3.88 -34.38
CA SER A 432 -9.03 -2.57 -34.46
C SER A 432 -10.02 -1.61 -35.11
N GLU A 433 -10.29 -0.48 -34.47
CA GLU A 433 -11.21 0.53 -34.98
C GLU A 433 -10.76 1.93 -34.54
N THR A 434 -11.08 2.96 -35.33
CA THR A 434 -10.82 4.35 -34.97
C THR A 434 -12.07 4.94 -34.28
N ILE A 435 -11.91 5.44 -33.05
CA ILE A 435 -12.98 6.08 -32.26
C ILE A 435 -12.55 7.50 -31.92
N ASP A 436 -13.33 8.50 -32.33
CA ASP A 436 -13.07 9.92 -32.06
C ASP A 436 -11.67 10.41 -32.47
N GLY A 437 -11.09 9.80 -33.52
CA GLY A 437 -9.78 10.12 -34.07
C GLY A 437 -8.60 9.41 -33.38
N ILE A 438 -8.88 8.48 -32.46
CA ILE A 438 -7.89 7.62 -31.80
C ILE A 438 -8.02 6.20 -32.33
N ASP A 439 -6.90 5.56 -32.67
CA ASP A 439 -6.87 4.16 -33.04
C ASP A 439 -6.96 3.28 -31.77
N VAL A 440 -8.00 2.47 -31.69
CA VAL A 440 -8.25 1.57 -30.56
C VAL A 440 -8.11 0.14 -31.01
N HIS A 441 -7.21 -0.58 -30.36
CA HIS A 441 -6.98 -2.00 -30.60
C HIS A 441 -7.47 -2.82 -29.42
N LEU A 442 -8.34 -3.79 -29.66
CA LEU A 442 -8.75 -4.79 -28.67
C LEU A 442 -8.14 -6.13 -29.05
N VAL A 443 -7.28 -6.67 -28.18
CA VAL A 443 -6.71 -8.01 -28.33
C VAL A 443 -7.28 -8.91 -27.24
N VAL A 444 -8.01 -9.95 -27.64
CA VAL A 444 -8.62 -10.90 -26.70
C VAL A 444 -7.70 -12.10 -26.48
N ILE A 445 -7.41 -12.38 -25.21
CA ILE A 445 -6.45 -13.38 -24.73
C ILE A 445 -7.24 -14.45 -23.96
N GLY A 446 -7.14 -15.71 -24.39
CA GLY A 446 -7.91 -16.84 -23.83
C GLY A 446 -7.22 -17.64 -22.76
#